data_AF-A0A821ZLZ1-F1
#
_entry.id   AF-A0A821ZLZ1-F1
#
_cell.length_a   1.000
_cell.length_b   1.000
_cell.length_c   1.000
_cell.angle_alpha   90.00
_cell.angle_beta   90.00
_cell.angle_gamma   90.00
#
_symmetry.space_group_name_H-M   'P 1'
#
loop_
_entity.id
_entity.type
_entity.pdbx_description
1 polymer ?
#
loop_
_entity_poly.entity_id
_entity_poly.type
_entity_poly.pdbx_seq_one_letter_code
_entity_poly.pdbx_strand_id
1 'polypeptide(L)' 'GKTVYAWFIQRDKNIPGTVVRTSTIPEELGRIGYLLSDKTGTLTQNLMIFKRIHLGTVSYTNENQAEVSNLLKQQFRTIT' A
#
# COMPACT_ATOMS: atom_id res chain seq x y z
N GLY A 1 2.46 -15.89 -33.35
CA GLY A 1 3.33 -15.03 -32.53
C GLY A 1 2.53 -14.28 -31.49
N LYS A 2 1.89 -13.17 -31.88
CA LYS A 2 1.27 -12.19 -30.97
C LYS A 2 0.18 -12.73 -30.04
N THR A 3 -0.73 -13.57 -30.55
CA THR A 3 -1.79 -14.20 -29.74
C THR A 3 -1.27 -15.21 -28.71
N VAL A 4 -0.12 -15.85 -28.98
CA VAL A 4 0.50 -16.81 -28.07
C VAL A 4 1.06 -16.11 -26.83
N TYR A 5 1.67 -14.93 -27.01
CA TYR A 5 2.10 -14.10 -25.87
C TYR A 5 0.93 -13.65 -24.99
N ALA A 6 -0.18 -13.23 -25.61
CA ALA A 6 -1.39 -12.89 -24.86
C ALA A 6 -1.95 -14.09 -24.07
N TRP A 7 -1.81 -15.32 -24.58
CA TRP A 7 -2.20 -16.54 -23.88
C TRP A 7 -1.29 -16.85 -22.69
N PHE A 8 0.03 -16.67 -22.85
CA PHE A 8 0.98 -16.85 -21.75
C PHE A 8 0.75 -15.85 -20.62
N ILE A 9 0.57 -14.56 -20.94
CA ILE A 9 0.32 -13.50 -19.93
C ILE A 9 -0.96 -13.80 -19.11
N GLN A 10 -2.04 -14.25 -19.76
CA GLN A 10 -3.29 -14.58 -19.06
C GLN A 10 -3.20 -15.82 -18.17
N ARG A 11 -2.24 -16.71 -18.42
CA ARG A 11 -2.03 -17.95 -17.66
C ARG A 11 -0.81 -17.90 -16.74
N ASP A 12 -0.22 -16.72 -16.56
CA ASP A 12 0.89 -16.55 -15.64
C ASP A 12 0.43 -16.80 -14.20
N LYS A 13 1.13 -17.70 -13.50
CA LYS A 13 0.85 -18.06 -12.11
C LYS A 13 1.31 -16.99 -11.13
N ASN A 14 2.26 -16.14 -11.51
CA ASN A 14 2.80 -15.08 -10.66
C ASN A 14 1.86 -13.87 -10.58
N ILE A 15 1.05 -13.64 -11.63
CA ILE A 15 0.11 -12.51 -11.70
C ILE A 15 -1.30 -13.04 -12.04
N PRO A 16 -1.95 -13.75 -11.10
CA PRO A 16 -3.24 -14.37 -11.35
C PRO A 16 -4.32 -13.32 -11.64
N GLY A 17 -5.26 -13.67 -12.53
CA GLY A 17 -6.38 -12.79 -12.90
C GLY A 17 -6.02 -11.70 -13.91
N THR A 18 -4.80 -11.70 -14.47
CA THR A 18 -4.41 -10.79 -15.55
C THR A 18 -5.23 -11.06 -16.81
N VAL A 19 -5.92 -10.04 -17.33
CA VAL A 19 -6.71 -10.14 -18.56
C VAL A 19 -6.09 -9.26 -19.64
N VAL A 20 -5.66 -9.88 -20.73
CA VAL A 20 -5.15 -9.16 -21.90
C VAL A 20 -6.32 -8.79 -22.81
N ARG A 21 -6.58 -7.49 -22.98
CA ARG A 21 -7.67 -6.98 -23.83
C ARG A 21 -7.27 -6.72 -25.28
N THR A 22 -5.96 -6.69 -25.57
CA THR A 22 -5.45 -6.42 -26.92
C THR A 22 -4.23 -7.28 -27.20
N SER A 23 -4.28 -8.10 -28.25
CA SER A 23 -3.24 -9.09 -28.57
C SER A 23 -2.05 -8.53 -29.34
N THR A 24 -2.09 -7.28 -29.81
CA THR A 24 -1.05 -6.66 -30.65
C THR A 24 0.02 -5.90 -29.87
N ILE A 25 -0.25 -5.54 -28.62
CA ILE A 25 0.59 -4.69 -27.76
C ILE A 25 1.69 -5.44 -26.95
N PRO A 26 1.64 -6.77 -26.68
CA PRO A 26 2.62 -7.42 -25.81
C PRO A 26 4.10 -7.17 -26.15
N GLU A 27 4.45 -7.05 -27.43
CA GLU A 27 5.82 -6.79 -27.89
C GLU A 27 6.28 -5.35 -27.56
N GLU A 28 5.35 -4.39 -27.56
CA GLU A 28 5.64 -2.98 -27.24
C GLU A 28 5.76 -2.74 -25.73
N LEU A 29 5.21 -3.62 -24.89
CA LEU A 29 5.38 -3.57 -23.43
C LEU A 29 6.84 -3.76 -23.00
N GLY A 30 7.71 -4.33 -23.84
CA GLY A 30 9.15 -4.42 -23.56
C GLY A 30 9.92 -3.13 -23.85
N ARG A 31 9.27 -2.11 -24.44
CA ARG A 31 9.92 -0.89 -24.96
C ARG A 31 9.43 0.40 -24.29
N ILE A 32 8.60 0.29 -23.25
CA ILE A 32 8.02 1.45 -22.58
C ILE A 32 9.13 2.26 -21.90
N GLY A 33 9.27 3.54 -22.26
CA GLY A 33 10.26 4.44 -21.66
C GLY A 33 9.74 5.24 -20.46
N TYR A 34 8.42 5.37 -20.31
CA TYR A 34 7.79 6.15 -19.26
C TYR A 34 6.56 5.42 -18.74
N LEU A 35 6.37 5.44 -17.42
CA LEU A 35 5.17 4.94 -16.76
C LEU A 35 4.49 6.12 -16.05
N LEU A 36 3.31 6.47 -16.52
CA LEU A 36 2.43 7.41 -15.81
C LEU A 36 1.53 6.60 -14.90
N SER A 37 1.45 6.95 -13.62
CA SER A 37 0.64 6.25 -12.64
C SER A 37 -0.27 7.23 -11.91
N ASP A 38 -1.52 6.83 -11.69
CA ASP A 38 -2.42 7.57 -10.83
C ASP A 38 -2.08 7.30 -9.35
N LYS A 39 -2.33 8.28 -8.48
CA LYS A 39 -2.06 8.11 -7.05
C LYS A 39 -3.12 7.23 -6.39
N THR A 40 -4.38 7.59 -6.55
CA THR A 40 -5.48 7.00 -5.78
C THR A 40 -5.96 5.71 -6.45
N GLY A 41 -5.99 4.61 -5.71
CA GLY A 41 -6.43 3.32 -6.26
C GLY A 41 -5.39 2.57 -7.11
N THR A 42 -4.24 3.19 -7.42
CA THR A 42 -3.08 2.50 -8.00
C THR A 42 -1.91 2.47 -7.02
N LEU A 43 -1.35 3.63 -6.64
CA LEU A 43 -0.23 3.69 -5.70
C LEU A 43 -0.67 3.53 -4.25
N THR A 44 -1.85 4.05 -3.90
CA THR A 44 -2.38 3.98 -2.54
C THR A 44 -3.68 3.18 -2.51
N GLN A 45 -3.76 2.26 -1.56
CA GLN A 45 -5.05 1.67 -1.16
C GLN A 45 -5.91 2.76 -0.51
N ASN A 46 -7.23 2.67 -0.66
CA ASN A 46 -8.17 3.56 0.01
C ASN A 46 -8.36 3.15 1.49
N LEU A 47 -7.25 3.17 2.23
CA LEU A 47 -7.18 2.81 3.64
C LEU A 47 -6.29 3.82 4.36
N MET A 48 -6.89 4.59 5.26
CA MET A 48 -6.19 5.57 6.06
C MET A 48 -5.91 4.97 7.45
N ILE A 49 -4.63 4.87 7.81
CA ILE A 49 -4.19 4.33 9.09
C ILE A 49 -3.58 5.46 9.91
N PHE A 50 -4.10 5.67 11.11
CA PHE A 50 -3.48 6.57 12.07
C PHE A 50 -2.14 5.98 12.55
N LYS A 51 -1.06 6.74 12.34
CA LYS A 51 0.30 6.30 12.69
C LYS A 51 0.88 7.02 13.89
N ARG A 52 0.62 8.33 14.01
CA ARG A 52 1.25 9.18 15.01
C ARG A 52 0.46 10.46 15.24
N ILE A 53 0.52 10.98 16.46
CA ILE A 53 0.10 12.34 16.82
C ILE A 53 1.17 13.01 17.68
N HIS A 54 1.28 14.33 17.57
CA HIS A 54 2.12 15.15 18.44
C HIS A 54 1.21 16.00 19.33
N LEU A 55 1.42 15.94 20.65
CA LEU A 55 0.75 16.81 21.62
C LEU A 55 1.83 17.57 22.41
N GLY A 56 1.92 18.89 22.20
CA GLY A 56 3.02 19.69 22.74
C GLY A 56 4.38 19.20 22.24
N THR A 57 5.28 18.85 23.17
CA THR A 57 6.61 18.30 22.88
C THR A 57 6.64 16.76 22.80
N VAL A 58 5.52 16.08 23.04
CA VAL A 58 5.45 14.62 23.10
C VAL A 58 4.88 14.06 21.79
N SER A 59 5.51 13.02 21.27
CA SER A 59 5.05 12.29 20.09
C SER A 59 4.54 10.91 20.48
N TYR A 60 3.30 10.62 20.10
CA TYR A 60 2.61 9.36 20.38
C TYR A 60 2.54 8.54 19.10
N THR A 61 3.19 7.39 19.10
CA THR A 61 3.15 6.38 18.04
C THR A 61 2.46 5.12 18.57
N ASN A 62 2.07 4.22 17.66
CA ASN A 62 1.54 2.91 18.07
C ASN A 62 2.55 2.09 18.88
N GLU A 63 3.85 2.32 18.70
CA GLU A 63 4.93 1.65 19.45
C GLU A 63 5.00 2.14 20.90
N ASN A 64 4.67 3.41 21.16
CA ASN A 64 4.75 4.02 22.49
C ASN A 64 3.40 4.01 23.24
N GLN A 65 2.36 3.36 22.70
CA GLN A 65 1.04 3.32 23.32
C GLN A 65 1.05 2.67 24.72
N ALA A 66 1.85 1.63 24.92
CA ALA A 66 1.94 0.93 26.20
C ALA A 66 2.49 1.85 27.30
N GLU A 67 3.56 2.58 27.00
CA GLU A 67 4.21 3.52 27.91
C GLU A 67 3.26 4.66 28.31
N VAL A 68 2.55 5.22 27.34
CA VAL A 68 1.57 6.29 27.55
C VAL A 68 0.41 5.79 28.41
N SER A 69 -0.08 4.57 28.17
CA SER A 69 -1.15 3.98 28.98
C SER A 69 -0.72 3.76 30.44
N ASN A 70 0.55 3.41 30.67
CA ASN A 70 1.11 3.22 32.01
C ASN A 70 1.32 4.56 32.73
N LEU A 71 1.83 5.57 32.02
CA LEU A 71 1.95 6.95 32.51
C LEU A 71 0.60 7.48 32.97
N LEU A 72 -0.44 7.37 32.13
CA LEU A 72 -1.79 7.81 32.50
C LEU A 72 -2.31 7.04 33.72
N LYS A 73 -2.15 5.71 33.77
CA LYS A 73 -2.57 4.90 34.93
C LYS A 73 -1.87 5.29 36.23
N GLN A 74 -0.58 5.63 36.20
CA GLN A 74 0.14 6.12 37.38
C GLN A 74 -0.34 7.51 37.80
N GLN A 75 -0.50 8.41 36.84
CA GLN A 75 -0.84 9.81 37.10
C GLN A 75 -2.26 9.95 37.68
N PHE A 76 -3.23 9.17 37.19
CA PHE A 76 -4.59 9.16 37.72
C PHE A 76 -4.77 8.33 39.01
N ARG A 77 -3.82 7.45 39.37
CA ARG A 77 -3.83 6.74 40.67
C ARG A 77 -3.43 7.62 41.85
N THR A 78 -2.71 8.70 41.59
CA THR A 78 -2.17 9.59 42.64
C THR A 78 -3.19 10.67 43.06
N ILE A 79 -4.30 10.80 42.32
CA ILE A 79 -5.32 11.86 42.53
C ILE A 79 -6.54 11.33 43.30
N THR A 80 -6.53 10.07 43.76
CA THR A 80 -7.53 9.49 44.68
C THR A 80 -6.83 9.03 45.94
#